data_AF-A0A9D6NBR9-F1
#
_entry.id   AF-A0A9D6NBR9-F1
#
_cell.length_a   1.000
_cell.length_b   1.000
_cell.length_c   1.000
_cell.angle_alpha   90.00
_cell.angle_beta   90.00
_cell.angle_gamma   90.00
#
_symmetry.space_group_name_H-M   'P 1'
#
loop_
_entity.id
_entity.type
_entity.pdbx_description
1 polymer ?
#
loop_
_entity_poly.entity_id
_entity_poly.type
_entity_poly.pdbx_seq_one_letter_code
_entity_poly.pdbx_strand_id
1 'polypeptide(L)'
;MSKKRQKLGMRLLESLSREQLAELLGAMFSALGKKTVERLSQSLEPDLAKTLQNVLARPPAVQVAPQGRLAERWRQLAAHCTEAVEWIGDEDGPCIHQNHHWEEPYFDGQQTVTALEKAAEEMLALLNSGLDPQVGDLSWVVEEIEQNMRGLPEWLGAEYGDPLELGPQCTGLILRMAWYQCKSPQEWFERIEELDEEGQFVRLDREGLVLAAAGLSREDRRTLHQALEARREEGWEAQSLPGSYWFRVLREIRRDFDPEGYLRQCCQSIPREWEKAFPVMEALAARQDWEEADTAATSAWQALSRTDLVPEGGLLDLQCLWRTDQDTVAAFLGRWEEIAGHLPEGHCRRAALQAQRSWVTRGSDWDAMRAVLWTVPDSAARDRLIQDWIRRTVKAHRCWADEPEHWVGWLLQVWSEAQPGSWFPGMIRGWLTTLPGDRQASMAARSPLSLLTLDVLGERELPERFPKLSAALQTVSQGRSEEHQISRRAWQRTGAESLREDLVRFWREAVCHMVPEPSRIPNACYGEHAVWVAVAMELNPPATRVLLTRWRAEHGRRRNLWKEIQAQGIA
;
A
#
# COMPACT_ATOMS: atom_id res chain seq x y z
N MET A 1 7.99 -64.97 12.53
CA MET A 1 7.15 -64.87 11.30
C MET A 1 7.19 -66.22 10.55
N SER A 2 6.05 -66.69 10.02
CA SER A 2 5.94 -68.02 9.37
C SER A 2 6.78 -68.12 8.08
N LYS A 3 7.52 -69.24 7.90
CA LYS A 3 8.38 -69.56 6.74
C LYS A 3 7.69 -69.38 5.36
N LYS A 4 6.35 -69.32 5.31
CA LYS A 4 5.58 -69.01 4.08
C LYS A 4 5.69 -67.54 3.64
N ARG A 5 5.82 -66.57 4.56
CA ARG A 5 5.87 -65.13 4.22
C ARG A 5 7.23 -64.68 3.69
N GLN A 6 8.32 -65.25 4.22
CA GLN A 6 9.68 -65.05 3.69
C GLN A 6 9.82 -65.55 2.24
N LYS A 7 9.15 -66.66 1.89
CA LYS A 7 9.13 -67.19 0.52
C LYS A 7 8.39 -66.31 -0.49
N LEU A 8 7.45 -65.46 -0.05
CA LEU A 8 6.74 -64.55 -0.96
C LEU A 8 7.59 -63.32 -1.30
N GLY A 9 8.27 -62.74 -0.31
CA GLY A 9 9.16 -61.59 -0.53
C GLY A 9 10.30 -61.90 -1.49
N MET A 10 10.92 -63.08 -1.35
CA MET A 10 11.98 -63.52 -2.27
C MET A 10 11.45 -63.75 -3.70
N ARG A 11 10.25 -64.32 -3.85
CA ARG A 11 9.64 -64.49 -5.18
C ARG A 11 9.29 -63.16 -5.84
N LEU A 12 8.88 -62.15 -5.07
CA LEU A 12 8.64 -60.80 -5.60
C LEU A 12 9.96 -60.14 -6.04
N LEU A 13 11.03 -60.28 -5.25
CA LEU A 13 12.36 -59.77 -5.60
C LEU A 13 12.94 -60.43 -6.87
N GLU A 14 12.68 -61.72 -7.08
CA GLU A 14 13.15 -62.46 -8.26
C GLU A 14 12.32 -62.21 -9.52
N SER A 15 11.09 -61.71 -9.40
CA SER A 15 10.12 -61.60 -10.51
C SER A 15 9.85 -60.18 -10.99
N LEU A 16 10.19 -59.16 -10.20
CA LEU A 16 9.89 -57.76 -10.50
C LEU A 16 11.17 -56.95 -10.69
N SER A 17 11.14 -55.98 -11.60
CA SER A 17 12.24 -55.01 -11.73
C SER A 17 12.32 -54.10 -10.49
N ARG A 18 13.46 -53.42 -10.31
CA ARG A 18 13.62 -52.45 -9.21
C ARG A 18 12.59 -51.32 -9.29
N GLU A 19 12.23 -50.85 -10.49
CA GLU A 19 11.19 -49.81 -10.62
C GLU A 19 9.80 -50.34 -10.25
N GLN A 20 9.45 -51.55 -10.68
CA GLN A 20 8.15 -52.17 -10.38
C GLN A 20 8.00 -52.47 -8.89
N LEU A 21 9.08 -52.87 -8.22
CA LEU A 21 9.10 -53.03 -6.76
C LEU A 21 8.93 -51.68 -6.05
N ALA A 22 9.56 -50.61 -6.54
CA ALA A 22 9.40 -49.28 -5.96
C ALA A 22 7.96 -48.76 -6.11
N GLU A 23 7.33 -48.98 -7.26
CA GLU A 23 5.95 -48.59 -7.52
C GLU A 23 4.96 -49.40 -6.65
N LEU A 24 5.16 -50.72 -6.53
CA LEU A 24 4.36 -51.58 -5.65
C LEU A 24 4.49 -51.13 -4.18
N LEU A 25 5.70 -50.88 -3.70
CA LEU A 25 5.94 -50.40 -2.35
C LEU A 25 5.31 -49.02 -2.13
N GLY A 26 5.43 -48.11 -3.11
CA GLY A 26 4.79 -46.80 -3.09
C GLY A 26 3.28 -46.91 -2.92
N ALA A 27 2.62 -47.68 -3.77
CA ALA A 27 1.16 -47.91 -3.71
C ALA A 27 0.73 -48.54 -2.37
N MET A 28 1.52 -49.49 -1.84
CA MET A 28 1.26 -50.10 -0.54
C MET A 28 1.38 -49.09 0.60
N PHE A 29 2.44 -48.28 0.64
CA PHE A 29 2.62 -47.29 1.71
C PHE A 29 1.62 -46.13 1.61
N SER A 30 1.17 -45.76 0.42
CA SER A 30 0.08 -44.79 0.23
C SER A 30 -1.27 -45.32 0.72
N ALA A 31 -1.53 -46.63 0.62
CA ALA A 31 -2.76 -47.25 1.10
C ALA A 31 -2.75 -47.54 2.62
N LEU A 32 -1.58 -47.53 3.27
CA LEU A 32 -1.42 -47.84 4.69
C LEU A 32 -1.43 -46.57 5.55
N GLY A 33 -2.40 -46.47 6.47
CA GLY A 33 -2.45 -45.36 7.44
C GLY A 33 -1.28 -45.38 8.44
N LYS A 34 -0.91 -44.21 9.00
CA LYS A 34 0.22 -44.02 9.95
C LYS A 34 0.31 -45.08 11.06
N LYS A 35 -0.82 -45.42 11.71
CA LYS A 35 -0.88 -46.43 12.77
C LYS A 35 -0.47 -47.84 12.32
N THR A 36 -0.68 -48.16 11.05
CA THR A 36 -0.31 -49.47 10.48
C THR A 36 1.17 -49.51 10.11
N VAL A 37 1.72 -48.40 9.64
CA VAL A 37 3.16 -48.22 9.36
C VAL A 37 3.98 -48.31 10.66
N GLU A 38 3.49 -47.74 11.76
CA GLU A 38 4.12 -47.86 13.08
C GLU A 38 4.16 -49.31 13.58
N ARG A 39 3.07 -50.07 13.42
CA ARG A 39 3.05 -51.51 13.75
C ARG A 39 3.98 -52.33 12.86
N LEU A 40 4.09 -51.98 11.58
CA LEU A 40 5.03 -52.61 10.65
C LEU A 40 6.46 -52.42 11.14
N SER A 41 6.85 -51.18 11.48
CA SER A 41 8.17 -50.86 12.04
C SER A 41 8.49 -51.64 13.33
N GLN A 42 7.50 -51.87 14.20
CA GLN A 42 7.68 -52.68 15.42
C GLN A 42 7.88 -54.19 15.16
N SER A 43 7.49 -54.67 13.96
CA SER A 43 7.57 -56.08 13.58
C SER A 43 8.78 -56.43 12.70
N LEU A 44 9.54 -55.41 12.28
CA LEU A 44 10.75 -55.55 11.47
C LEU A 44 12.00 -55.65 12.38
N GLU A 45 13.10 -56.16 11.83
CA GLU A 45 14.38 -56.15 12.53
C GLU A 45 14.82 -54.70 12.84
N PRO A 46 15.52 -54.47 13.97
CA PRO A 46 15.77 -53.12 14.50
C PRO A 46 16.45 -52.18 13.50
N ASP A 47 17.43 -52.68 12.73
CA ASP A 47 18.17 -51.87 11.76
C ASP A 47 17.31 -51.51 10.54
N LEU A 48 16.49 -52.45 10.06
CA LEU A 48 15.58 -52.21 8.94
C LEU A 48 14.41 -51.29 9.35
N ALA A 49 13.92 -51.41 10.58
CA ALA A 49 12.91 -50.52 11.16
C ALA A 49 13.44 -49.09 11.26
N LYS A 50 14.69 -48.93 11.70
CA LYS A 50 15.37 -47.62 11.78
C LYS A 50 15.56 -47.01 10.40
N THR A 51 15.98 -47.78 9.40
CA THR A 51 16.09 -47.31 8.01
C THR A 51 14.73 -46.88 7.46
N LEU A 52 13.66 -47.64 7.70
CA LEU A 52 12.30 -47.29 7.25
C LEU A 52 11.81 -45.99 7.91
N GLN A 53 12.01 -45.82 9.23
CA GLN A 53 11.66 -44.59 9.94
C GLN A 53 12.43 -43.38 9.41
N ASN A 54 13.73 -43.54 9.14
CA ASN A 54 14.56 -42.48 8.57
C ASN A 54 14.11 -42.07 7.17
N VAL A 55 13.69 -43.02 6.33
CA VAL A 55 13.17 -42.74 4.98
C VAL A 55 11.83 -42.02 5.03
N LEU A 56 10.94 -42.41 5.96
CA LEU A 56 9.62 -41.80 6.12
C LEU A 56 9.64 -40.44 6.83
N ALA A 57 10.62 -40.20 7.71
CA ALA A 57 10.81 -38.93 8.41
C ALA A 57 11.57 -37.89 7.56
N ARG A 58 12.25 -38.32 6.49
CA ARG A 58 12.90 -37.40 5.56
C ARG A 58 11.81 -36.68 4.77
N PRO A 59 11.74 -35.33 4.80
CA PRO A 59 10.88 -34.61 3.87
C PRO A 59 11.26 -35.05 2.44
N PRO A 60 10.30 -35.11 1.50
CA PRO A 60 10.64 -35.45 0.13
C PRO A 60 11.75 -34.52 -0.29
N ALA A 61 12.91 -35.08 -0.65
CA ALA A 61 13.92 -34.32 -1.36
C ALA A 61 13.16 -33.68 -2.51
N VAL A 62 13.23 -32.35 -2.62
CA VAL A 62 12.69 -31.59 -3.75
C VAL A 62 13.01 -32.43 -4.97
N GLN A 63 11.98 -32.92 -5.66
CA GLN A 63 12.19 -33.63 -6.91
C GLN A 63 12.82 -32.59 -7.83
N VAL A 64 14.15 -32.56 -7.88
CA VAL A 64 14.91 -31.77 -8.83
C VAL A 64 14.44 -32.31 -10.17
N ALA A 65 13.63 -31.51 -10.87
CA ALA A 65 13.21 -31.88 -12.21
C ALA A 65 14.50 -32.19 -13.01
N PRO A 66 14.51 -33.24 -13.85
CA PRO A 66 15.68 -33.57 -14.64
C PRO A 66 16.19 -32.31 -15.33
N GLN A 67 17.50 -32.03 -15.27
CA GLN A 67 18.11 -30.81 -15.85
C GLN A 67 17.60 -30.50 -17.26
N GLY A 68 17.35 -31.53 -18.08
CA GLY A 68 16.77 -31.36 -19.42
C GLY A 68 15.38 -30.72 -19.46
N ARG A 69 14.51 -30.96 -18.46
CA ARG A 69 13.19 -30.31 -18.37
C ARG A 69 13.31 -28.86 -17.91
N LEU A 70 14.23 -28.57 -16.99
CA LEU A 70 14.50 -27.20 -16.53
C LEU A 70 15.10 -26.37 -17.67
N ALA A 71 16.05 -26.92 -18.43
CA ALA A 71 16.66 -26.28 -19.59
C ALA A 71 15.66 -26.09 -20.76
N GLU A 72 14.72 -27.01 -20.95
CA GLU A 72 13.62 -26.82 -21.93
C GLU A 72 12.71 -25.66 -21.51
N ARG A 73 12.31 -25.60 -20.23
CA ARG A 73 11.50 -24.49 -19.72
C ARG A 73 12.25 -23.16 -19.82
N TRP A 74 13.55 -23.14 -19.54
CA TRP A 74 14.40 -21.97 -19.74
C TRP A 74 14.39 -21.50 -21.18
N ARG A 75 14.55 -22.40 -22.16
CA ARG A 75 14.49 -22.05 -23.59
C ARG A 75 13.14 -21.46 -24.00
N GLN A 76 12.04 -21.98 -23.47
CA GLN A 76 10.70 -21.40 -23.71
C GLN A 76 10.58 -19.98 -23.14
N LEU A 77 11.07 -19.75 -21.92
CA LEU A 77 11.04 -18.43 -21.31
C LEU A 77 11.96 -17.44 -22.02
N ALA A 78 13.14 -17.88 -22.44
CA ALA A 78 14.06 -17.07 -23.25
C ALA A 78 13.43 -16.68 -24.60
N ALA A 79 12.70 -17.59 -25.25
CA ALA A 79 11.94 -17.27 -26.46
C ALA A 79 10.84 -16.22 -26.21
N HIS A 80 10.13 -16.30 -25.08
CA HIS A 80 9.17 -15.24 -24.71
C HIS A 80 9.86 -13.89 -24.46
N CYS A 81 11.08 -13.88 -23.90
CA CYS A 81 11.85 -12.64 -23.78
C CYS A 81 12.18 -12.07 -25.18
N THR A 82 12.57 -12.91 -26.14
CA THR A 82 12.82 -12.49 -27.52
C THR A 82 11.58 -11.88 -28.15
N GLU A 83 10.43 -12.56 -28.05
CA GLU A 83 9.15 -12.03 -28.56
C GLU A 83 8.78 -10.68 -27.92
N ALA A 84 8.99 -10.52 -26.60
CA ALA A 84 8.70 -9.28 -25.89
C ALA A 84 9.61 -8.10 -26.33
N VAL A 85 10.88 -8.38 -26.62
CA VAL A 85 11.84 -7.37 -27.11
C VAL A 85 11.56 -6.98 -28.56
N GLU A 86 11.11 -7.92 -29.40
CA GLU A 86 10.70 -7.64 -30.78
C GLU A 86 9.54 -6.64 -30.86
N TRP A 87 8.67 -6.57 -29.85
CA TRP A 87 7.56 -5.60 -29.81
C TRP A 87 8.01 -4.13 -29.87
N ILE A 88 9.22 -3.83 -29.41
CA ILE A 88 9.74 -2.46 -29.36
C ILE A 88 10.05 -1.94 -30.77
N GLY A 89 10.39 -2.82 -31.71
CA GLY A 89 10.69 -2.47 -33.10
C GLY A 89 9.48 -2.55 -34.04
N ASP A 90 8.30 -2.93 -33.55
CA ASP A 90 7.08 -3.09 -34.34
C ASP A 90 6.23 -1.81 -34.30
N GLU A 91 6.19 -1.08 -35.42
CA GLU A 91 5.43 0.18 -35.56
C GLU A 91 3.91 -0.01 -35.43
N ASP A 92 3.41 -1.23 -35.66
CA ASP A 92 2.01 -1.63 -35.43
C ASP A 92 1.85 -2.48 -34.16
N GLY A 93 2.93 -2.59 -33.37
CA GLY A 93 3.06 -3.48 -32.23
C GLY A 93 2.38 -2.98 -30.96
N PRO A 94 2.40 -3.80 -29.90
CA PRO A 94 1.72 -3.49 -28.64
C PRO A 94 2.36 -2.33 -27.88
N CYS A 95 3.54 -1.86 -28.27
CA CYS A 95 4.24 -0.73 -27.67
C CYS A 95 3.84 0.63 -28.25
N ILE A 96 3.04 0.66 -29.33
CA ILE A 96 2.61 1.91 -29.97
C ILE A 96 1.17 2.21 -29.57
N HIS A 97 0.97 3.31 -28.85
CA HIS A 97 -0.33 3.69 -28.30
C HIS A 97 -0.86 4.97 -28.93
N GLN A 98 -2.17 4.99 -29.21
CA GLN A 98 -2.90 6.18 -29.63
C GLN A 98 -4.25 6.21 -28.88
N ASN A 99 -4.36 7.04 -27.83
CA ASN A 99 -5.57 7.05 -26.99
C ASN A 99 -6.78 7.60 -27.74
N HIS A 100 -6.56 8.56 -28.65
CA HIS A 100 -7.58 9.10 -29.53
C HIS A 100 -7.06 9.27 -30.96
N HIS A 101 -7.93 9.08 -31.96
CA HIS A 101 -7.61 9.20 -33.40
C HIS A 101 -7.06 10.57 -33.85
N TRP A 102 -7.11 11.59 -32.99
CA TRP A 102 -6.61 12.95 -33.26
C TRP A 102 -5.29 13.27 -32.53
N GLU A 103 -4.81 12.37 -31.67
CA GLU A 103 -3.51 12.46 -31.00
C GLU A 103 -2.45 11.74 -31.85
N GLU A 104 -1.19 12.18 -31.78
CA GLU A 104 -0.07 11.46 -32.40
C GLU A 104 0.20 10.17 -31.62
N PRO A 105 0.48 9.03 -32.30
CA PRO A 105 0.89 7.82 -31.62
C PRO A 105 2.18 8.04 -30.84
N TYR A 106 2.31 7.39 -29.68
CA TYR A 106 3.50 7.47 -28.85
C TYR A 106 3.95 6.07 -28.42
N PHE A 107 5.24 5.96 -28.11
CA PHE A 107 5.84 4.73 -27.60
C PHE A 107 5.58 4.56 -26.09
N ASP A 108 5.11 3.38 -25.68
CA ASP A 108 5.00 2.93 -24.29
C ASP A 108 5.55 1.50 -24.15
N GLY A 109 6.75 1.40 -23.58
CA GLY A 109 7.43 0.12 -23.35
C GLY A 109 6.93 -0.68 -22.15
N GLN A 110 5.92 -0.19 -21.41
CA GLN A 110 5.47 -0.83 -20.17
C GLN A 110 4.99 -2.28 -20.38
N GLN A 111 4.41 -2.58 -21.54
CA GLN A 111 3.99 -3.95 -21.88
C GLN A 111 5.20 -4.89 -22.03
N THR A 112 6.26 -4.45 -22.71
CA THR A 112 7.51 -5.21 -22.82
C THR A 112 8.15 -5.42 -21.46
N VAL A 113 8.27 -4.36 -20.64
CA VAL A 113 8.80 -4.48 -19.27
C VAL A 113 8.01 -5.49 -18.45
N THR A 114 6.67 -5.43 -18.50
CA THR A 114 5.81 -6.36 -17.75
C THR A 114 5.99 -7.81 -18.20
N ALA A 115 6.14 -8.05 -19.51
CA ALA A 115 6.38 -9.39 -20.04
C ALA A 115 7.76 -9.92 -19.63
N LEU A 116 8.80 -9.08 -19.73
CA LEU A 116 10.17 -9.41 -19.31
C LEU A 116 10.25 -9.70 -17.81
N GLU A 117 9.60 -8.89 -16.96
CA GLU A 117 9.57 -9.12 -15.51
C GLU A 117 8.97 -10.47 -15.16
N LYS A 118 7.85 -10.83 -15.79
CA LYS A 118 7.19 -12.11 -15.55
C LYS A 118 8.03 -13.30 -16.00
N ALA A 119 8.65 -13.20 -17.18
CA ALA A 119 9.55 -14.24 -17.66
C ALA A 119 10.77 -14.38 -16.74
N ALA A 120 11.35 -13.26 -16.31
CA ALA A 120 12.49 -13.23 -15.43
C ALA A 120 12.21 -13.83 -14.05
N GLU A 121 11.04 -13.56 -13.46
CA GLU A 121 10.60 -14.17 -12.20
C GLU A 121 10.59 -15.71 -12.31
N GLU A 122 10.01 -16.25 -13.38
CA GLU A 122 9.99 -17.70 -13.61
C GLU A 122 11.41 -18.27 -13.85
N MET A 123 12.24 -17.56 -14.60
CA MET A 123 13.63 -17.97 -14.88
C MET A 123 14.50 -17.96 -13.61
N LEU A 124 14.34 -16.96 -12.74
CA LEU A 124 14.99 -16.92 -11.43
C LEU A 124 14.57 -18.10 -10.55
N ALA A 125 13.29 -18.49 -10.58
CA ALA A 125 12.81 -19.68 -9.88
C ALA A 125 13.47 -20.97 -10.40
N LEU A 126 13.73 -21.07 -11.71
CA LEU A 126 14.47 -22.21 -12.29
C LEU A 126 15.92 -22.26 -11.80
N LEU A 127 16.64 -21.13 -11.79
CA LEU A 127 18.00 -21.05 -11.24
C LEU A 127 18.02 -21.47 -9.76
N ASN A 128 17.06 -20.99 -8.97
CA ASN A 128 16.93 -21.35 -7.56
C ASN A 128 16.55 -22.84 -7.36
N SER A 129 15.92 -23.48 -8.34
CA SER A 129 15.61 -24.91 -8.33
C SER A 129 16.82 -25.81 -8.67
N GLY A 130 17.97 -25.20 -8.96
CA GLY A 130 19.23 -25.89 -9.25
C GLY A 130 19.52 -26.09 -10.73
N LEU A 131 18.88 -25.34 -11.63
CA LEU A 131 19.30 -25.26 -13.04
C LEU A 131 20.75 -24.76 -13.12
N ASP A 132 21.55 -25.35 -13.99
CA ASP A 132 22.93 -24.90 -14.24
C ASP A 132 22.92 -23.43 -14.69
N PRO A 133 23.59 -22.51 -13.97
CA PRO A 133 23.64 -21.11 -14.37
C PRO A 133 24.34 -20.86 -15.72
N GLN A 134 25.08 -21.83 -16.26
CA GLN A 134 25.66 -21.75 -17.62
C GLN A 134 24.66 -22.08 -18.74
N VAL A 135 23.37 -22.22 -18.43
CA VAL A 135 22.30 -22.54 -19.39
C VAL A 135 22.16 -21.52 -20.54
N GLY A 136 22.65 -20.29 -20.37
CA GLY A 136 22.65 -19.29 -21.44
C GLY A 136 23.14 -17.92 -21.01
N ASP A 137 22.87 -16.92 -21.85
CA ASP A 137 23.10 -15.52 -21.58
C ASP A 137 21.82 -14.71 -21.89
N LEU A 138 21.60 -13.66 -21.11
CA LEU A 138 20.50 -12.70 -21.27
C LEU A 138 21.00 -11.25 -21.35
N SER A 139 22.31 -11.02 -21.40
CA SER A 139 22.86 -9.67 -21.59
C SER A 139 22.43 -9.05 -22.93
N TRP A 140 22.18 -9.89 -23.94
CA TRP A 140 21.60 -9.50 -25.23
C TRP A 140 20.27 -8.76 -25.11
N VAL A 141 19.48 -8.96 -24.04
CA VAL A 141 18.18 -8.29 -23.87
C VAL A 141 18.36 -6.77 -23.84
N VAL A 142 19.39 -6.27 -23.14
CA VAL A 142 19.67 -4.83 -23.06
C VAL A 142 20.12 -4.32 -24.43
N GLU A 143 21.06 -5.03 -25.06
CA GLU A 143 21.63 -4.67 -26.35
C GLU A 143 20.57 -4.62 -27.47
N GLU A 144 19.63 -5.58 -27.47
CA GLU A 144 18.58 -5.68 -28.48
C GLU A 144 17.48 -4.63 -28.28
N ILE A 145 17.11 -4.33 -27.03
CA ILE A 145 16.20 -3.21 -26.73
C ILE A 145 16.80 -1.89 -27.21
N GLU A 146 18.07 -1.63 -26.89
CA GLU A 146 18.79 -0.44 -27.34
C GLU A 146 18.80 -0.32 -28.88
N GLN A 147 19.07 -1.42 -29.57
CA GLN A 147 19.06 -1.46 -31.05
C GLN A 147 17.67 -1.21 -31.62
N ASN A 148 16.63 -1.83 -31.06
CA ASN A 148 15.26 -1.65 -31.51
C ASN A 148 14.77 -0.22 -31.28
N MET A 149 15.10 0.38 -30.12
CA MET A 149 14.78 1.78 -29.80
C MET A 149 15.47 2.76 -30.77
N ARG A 150 16.73 2.51 -31.15
CA ARG A 150 17.45 3.32 -32.17
C ARG A 150 16.85 3.17 -33.57
N GLY A 151 16.16 2.06 -33.83
CA GLY A 151 15.46 1.80 -35.08
C GLY A 151 14.12 2.52 -35.20
N LEU A 152 13.57 3.05 -34.10
CA LEU A 152 12.27 3.72 -34.10
C LEU A 152 12.32 5.05 -34.86
N PRO A 153 11.26 5.40 -35.62
CA PRO A 153 11.15 6.71 -36.23
C PRO A 153 11.24 7.87 -35.23
N GLU A 154 11.95 8.94 -35.58
CA GLU A 154 12.14 10.14 -34.74
C GLU A 154 10.82 10.75 -34.22
N TRP A 155 9.74 10.64 -34.99
CA TRP A 155 8.43 11.20 -34.63
C TRP A 155 7.74 10.48 -33.47
N LEU A 156 8.13 9.23 -33.15
CA LEU A 156 7.63 8.51 -31.96
C LEU A 156 8.22 9.04 -30.66
N GLY A 157 9.24 9.90 -30.75
CA GLY A 157 9.81 10.60 -29.60
C GLY A 157 10.52 9.69 -28.60
N ALA A 158 10.85 8.45 -28.97
CA ALA A 158 11.57 7.50 -28.14
C ALA A 158 12.90 8.05 -27.63
N GLU A 159 13.55 8.93 -28.41
CA GLU A 159 14.79 9.61 -28.03
C GLU A 159 14.62 10.76 -27.04
N TYR A 160 13.40 11.27 -26.88
CA TYR A 160 13.05 12.38 -26.00
C TYR A 160 12.28 11.94 -24.76
N GLY A 161 11.90 10.65 -24.68
CA GLY A 161 11.22 10.04 -23.54
C GLY A 161 12.17 9.67 -22.40
N ASP A 162 11.60 9.32 -21.25
CA ASP A 162 12.37 8.70 -20.17
C ASP A 162 12.89 7.32 -20.64
N PRO A 163 14.12 6.92 -20.26
CA PRO A 163 14.63 5.59 -20.56
C PRO A 163 13.69 4.50 -20.03
N LEU A 164 13.57 3.41 -20.78
CA LEU A 164 12.85 2.21 -20.41
C LEU A 164 13.55 1.55 -19.21
N GLU A 165 12.95 1.68 -18.04
CA GLU A 165 13.46 1.07 -16.81
C GLU A 165 13.02 -0.40 -16.74
N LEU A 166 13.98 -1.32 -16.84
CA LEU A 166 13.74 -2.74 -16.57
C LEU A 166 13.35 -2.88 -15.10
N GLY A 167 12.44 -3.80 -14.77
CA GLY A 167 12.09 -4.02 -13.37
C GLY A 167 13.14 -4.83 -12.59
N PRO A 168 12.88 -5.06 -11.29
CA PRO A 168 13.81 -5.72 -10.38
C PRO A 168 14.09 -7.18 -10.75
N GLN A 169 13.13 -7.93 -11.30
CA GLN A 169 13.34 -9.35 -11.61
C GLN A 169 14.21 -9.53 -12.85
N CYS A 170 13.93 -8.77 -13.92
CA CYS A 170 14.69 -8.81 -15.15
C CYS A 170 16.12 -8.33 -14.92
N THR A 171 16.28 -7.17 -14.27
CA THR A 171 17.59 -6.65 -13.88
C THR A 171 18.34 -7.66 -13.00
N GLY A 172 17.68 -8.20 -11.97
CA GLY A 172 18.29 -9.17 -11.07
C GLY A 172 18.73 -10.47 -11.76
N LEU A 173 17.97 -10.94 -12.74
CA LEU A 173 18.33 -12.11 -13.55
C LEU A 173 19.54 -11.85 -14.43
N ILE A 174 19.54 -10.76 -15.21
CA ILE A 174 20.63 -10.40 -16.12
C ILE A 174 21.95 -10.30 -15.34
N LEU A 175 21.93 -9.58 -14.23
CA LEU A 175 23.13 -9.35 -13.42
C LEU A 175 23.61 -10.62 -12.71
N ARG A 176 22.68 -11.48 -12.27
CA ARG A 176 23.04 -12.77 -11.68
C ARG A 176 23.65 -13.72 -12.71
N MET A 177 23.14 -13.72 -13.95
CA MET A 177 23.74 -14.50 -15.04
C MET A 177 25.13 -13.97 -15.40
N ALA A 178 25.30 -12.65 -15.48
CA ALA A 178 26.60 -12.02 -15.69
C ALA A 178 27.62 -12.46 -14.64
N TRP A 179 27.22 -12.53 -13.36
CA TRP A 179 28.11 -13.02 -12.29
C TRP A 179 28.67 -14.41 -12.58
N TYR A 180 27.83 -15.33 -13.07
CA TYR A 180 28.25 -16.71 -13.36
C TYR A 180 29.09 -16.85 -14.63
N GLN A 181 29.08 -15.85 -15.50
CA GLN A 181 29.88 -15.80 -16.72
C GLN A 181 31.24 -15.13 -16.48
N CYS A 182 31.29 -14.16 -15.57
CA CYS A 182 32.51 -13.48 -15.16
C CYS A 182 33.44 -14.43 -14.39
N LYS A 183 34.75 -14.26 -14.59
CA LYS A 183 35.79 -15.03 -13.88
C LYS A 183 36.19 -14.39 -12.56
N SER A 184 35.84 -13.12 -12.36
CA SER A 184 36.16 -12.35 -11.17
C SER A 184 35.09 -11.31 -10.84
N PRO A 185 35.01 -10.86 -9.57
CA PRO A 185 34.13 -9.76 -9.19
C PRO A 185 34.43 -8.44 -9.90
N GLN A 186 35.71 -8.16 -10.21
CA GLN A 186 36.10 -6.98 -10.97
C GLN A 186 35.48 -6.96 -12.37
N GLU A 187 35.56 -8.08 -13.09
CA GLU A 187 34.94 -8.24 -14.41
C GLU A 187 33.41 -8.08 -14.33
N TRP A 188 32.80 -8.52 -13.23
CA TRP A 188 31.37 -8.31 -13.00
C TRP A 188 31.01 -6.85 -12.74
N PHE A 189 31.84 -6.12 -11.98
CA PHE A 189 31.65 -4.68 -11.78
C PHE A 189 31.80 -3.91 -13.08
N GLU A 190 32.83 -4.21 -13.87
CA GLU A 190 33.05 -3.62 -15.20
C GLU A 190 31.85 -3.89 -16.11
N ARG A 191 31.32 -5.12 -16.12
CA ARG A 191 30.13 -5.45 -16.93
C ARG A 191 28.88 -4.68 -16.49
N ILE A 192 28.72 -4.41 -15.20
CA ILE A 192 27.60 -3.58 -14.71
C ILE A 192 27.78 -2.13 -15.12
N GLU A 193 29.00 -1.60 -14.98
CA GLU A 193 29.35 -0.24 -15.41
C GLU A 193 29.14 -0.07 -16.92
N GLU A 194 29.53 -1.06 -17.74
CA GLU A 194 29.24 -1.10 -19.19
C GLU A 194 27.73 -1.07 -19.46
N LEU A 195 26.93 -1.91 -18.81
CA LEU A 195 25.49 -1.95 -19.03
C LEU A 195 24.77 -0.66 -18.58
N ASP A 196 25.32 0.07 -17.60
CA ASP A 196 24.78 1.34 -17.10
C ASP A 196 25.27 2.54 -17.94
N GLU A 197 26.49 2.48 -18.52
CA GLU A 197 27.05 3.53 -19.39
C GLU A 197 26.60 3.41 -20.86
N GLU A 198 26.38 2.21 -21.37
CA GLU A 198 25.95 1.96 -22.75
C GLU A 198 24.44 2.15 -22.98
N GLY A 199 23.66 2.20 -21.88
CA GLY A 199 22.21 2.36 -21.90
C GLY A 199 21.76 3.80 -22.12
N GLN A 200 21.48 4.20 -23.37
CA GLN A 200 20.86 5.50 -23.65
C GLN A 200 19.33 5.44 -23.46
N PHE A 201 18.73 4.29 -23.79
CA PHE A 201 17.29 4.03 -23.80
C PHE A 201 16.85 3.02 -22.75
N VAL A 202 17.77 2.24 -22.15
CA VAL A 202 17.47 1.26 -21.12
C VAL A 202 18.15 1.62 -19.80
N ARG A 203 17.39 1.54 -18.70
CA ARG A 203 17.95 1.68 -17.35
C ARG A 203 17.75 0.40 -16.54
N LEU A 204 18.79 0.00 -15.82
CA LEU A 204 18.70 -1.10 -14.85
C LEU A 204 17.99 -0.64 -13.56
N ASP A 205 17.13 -1.50 -13.01
CA ASP A 205 16.50 -1.23 -11.72
C ASP A 205 17.47 -1.41 -10.56
N ARG A 206 17.41 -0.46 -9.62
CA ARG A 206 18.34 -0.41 -8.47
C ARG A 206 18.09 -1.52 -7.46
N GLU A 207 16.86 -1.99 -7.30
CA GLU A 207 16.52 -3.12 -6.43
C GLU A 207 16.92 -4.45 -7.08
N GLY A 208 16.96 -4.52 -8.41
CA GLY A 208 17.45 -5.66 -9.18
C GLY A 208 18.89 -6.05 -8.83
N LEU A 209 19.79 -5.07 -8.63
CA LEU A 209 21.16 -5.31 -8.14
C LEU A 209 21.20 -6.01 -6.78
N VAL A 210 20.34 -5.57 -5.87
CA VAL A 210 20.21 -6.17 -4.53
C VAL A 210 19.65 -7.59 -4.64
N LEU A 211 18.65 -7.79 -5.50
CA LEU A 211 18.06 -9.10 -5.77
C LEU A 211 19.07 -10.08 -6.39
N ALA A 212 19.88 -9.63 -7.34
CA ALA A 212 20.97 -10.42 -7.94
C ALA A 212 21.94 -10.89 -6.86
N ALA A 213 22.45 -9.95 -6.05
CA ALA A 213 23.38 -10.25 -4.96
C ALA A 213 22.78 -11.19 -3.92
N ALA A 214 21.49 -11.02 -3.55
CA ALA A 214 20.80 -11.87 -2.59
C ALA A 214 20.61 -13.31 -3.10
N GLY A 215 20.43 -13.50 -4.42
CA GLY A 215 20.27 -14.80 -5.05
C GLY A 215 21.57 -15.62 -5.18
N LEU A 216 22.74 -15.01 -5.00
CA LEU A 216 24.02 -15.71 -5.10
C LEU A 216 24.23 -16.74 -3.98
N SER A 217 25.07 -17.74 -4.24
CA SER A 217 25.43 -18.74 -3.23
C SER A 217 26.16 -18.07 -2.05
N ARG A 218 26.19 -18.72 -0.88
CA ARG A 218 26.89 -18.15 0.29
C ARG A 218 28.38 -17.92 0.01
N GLU A 219 29.00 -18.77 -0.80
CA GLU A 219 30.41 -18.63 -1.18
C GLU A 219 30.60 -17.43 -2.12
N ASP A 220 29.76 -17.31 -3.16
CA ASP A 220 29.77 -16.17 -4.08
C ASP A 220 29.53 -14.84 -3.37
N ARG A 221 28.54 -14.78 -2.45
CA ARG A 221 28.26 -13.57 -1.66
C ARG A 221 29.44 -13.19 -0.77
N ARG A 222 30.22 -14.16 -0.29
CA ARG A 222 31.45 -13.90 0.48
C ARG A 222 32.54 -13.31 -0.40
N THR A 223 32.71 -13.83 -1.62
CA THR A 223 33.65 -13.30 -2.61
C THR A 223 33.27 -11.87 -3.01
N LEU A 224 31.99 -11.63 -3.28
CA LEU A 224 31.45 -10.31 -3.58
C LEU A 224 31.65 -9.32 -2.42
N HIS A 225 31.42 -9.76 -1.17
CA HIS A 225 31.70 -8.96 0.03
C HIS A 225 33.15 -8.49 0.08
N GLN A 226 34.10 -9.42 -0.08
CA GLN A 226 35.54 -9.09 -0.02
C GLN A 226 35.95 -8.12 -1.13
N ALA A 227 35.40 -8.28 -2.34
CA ALA A 227 35.68 -7.39 -3.45
C ALA A 227 35.12 -5.97 -3.22
N LEU A 228 33.92 -5.85 -2.65
CA LEU A 228 33.32 -4.56 -2.32
C LEU A 228 34.06 -3.84 -1.18
N GLU A 229 34.52 -4.57 -0.15
CA GLU A 229 35.36 -3.99 0.92
C GLU A 229 36.71 -3.52 0.37
N ALA A 230 37.36 -4.29 -0.50
CA ALA A 230 38.63 -3.88 -1.13
C ALA A 230 38.46 -2.61 -1.97
N ARG A 231 37.42 -2.54 -2.82
CA ARG A 231 37.09 -1.33 -3.58
C ARG A 231 36.79 -0.12 -2.68
N ARG A 232 36.21 -0.35 -1.49
CA ARG A 232 35.96 0.72 -0.52
C ARG A 232 37.26 1.29 0.04
N GLU A 233 38.22 0.45 0.40
CA GLU A 233 39.52 0.88 0.92
C GLU A 233 40.35 1.67 -0.12
N GLU A 234 40.11 1.43 -1.41
CA GLU A 234 40.75 2.12 -2.54
C GLU A 234 40.21 3.55 -2.81
N GLY A 235 39.25 4.04 -2.02
CA GLY A 235 38.81 5.44 -2.07
C GLY A 235 37.59 5.73 -2.94
N TRP A 236 36.80 4.71 -3.26
CA TRP A 236 35.54 4.83 -4.03
C TRP A 236 34.39 5.56 -3.30
N GLU A 237 34.68 6.21 -2.16
CA GLU A 237 33.69 6.87 -1.30
C GLU A 237 32.90 7.98 -2.01
N ALA A 238 33.43 8.59 -3.09
CA ALA A 238 32.72 9.62 -3.86
C ALA A 238 31.49 9.07 -4.63
N GLN A 239 31.48 7.78 -4.98
CA GLN A 239 30.32 7.07 -5.56
C GLN A 239 29.60 6.17 -4.54
N SER A 240 30.11 6.10 -3.30
CA SER A 240 29.51 5.38 -2.16
C SER A 240 28.58 6.28 -1.33
N LEU A 241 27.95 7.27 -1.97
CA LEU A 241 26.90 8.05 -1.32
C LEU A 241 25.76 7.11 -0.89
N PRO A 242 25.02 7.41 0.20
CA PRO A 242 23.87 6.61 0.64
C PRO A 242 22.78 6.32 -0.42
N GLY A 243 22.85 7.00 -1.58
CA GLY A 243 21.97 6.76 -2.74
C GLY A 243 22.52 5.81 -3.82
N SER A 244 23.76 5.32 -3.72
CA SER A 244 24.35 4.40 -4.69
C SER A 244 23.84 2.98 -4.52
N TYR A 245 23.61 2.27 -5.63
CA TYR A 245 23.16 0.88 -5.61
C TYR A 245 24.20 -0.05 -4.98
N TRP A 246 25.50 0.26 -5.12
CA TRP A 246 26.58 -0.47 -4.49
C TRP A 246 26.59 -0.38 -2.98
N PHE A 247 26.25 0.78 -2.43
CA PHE A 247 26.07 0.95 -1.00
C PHE A 247 24.95 0.05 -0.47
N ARG A 248 23.85 -0.12 -1.24
CA ARG A 248 22.75 -1.02 -0.89
C ARG A 248 23.17 -2.49 -0.95
N VAL A 249 23.86 -2.91 -2.00
CA VAL A 249 24.39 -4.28 -2.14
C VAL A 249 25.36 -4.63 -1.01
N LEU A 250 26.36 -3.76 -0.76
CA LEU A 250 27.31 -3.97 0.33
C LEU A 250 26.61 -4.07 1.68
N ARG A 251 25.62 -3.21 1.92
CA ARG A 251 24.82 -3.22 3.14
C ARG A 251 24.10 -4.56 3.33
N GLU A 252 23.37 -5.05 2.32
CA GLU A 252 22.63 -6.32 2.46
C GLU A 252 23.57 -7.51 2.65
N ILE A 253 24.74 -7.52 1.99
CA ILE A 253 25.72 -8.59 2.15
C ILE A 253 26.39 -8.55 3.53
N ARG A 254 26.69 -7.36 4.07
CA ARG A 254 27.26 -7.20 5.41
C ARG A 254 26.38 -7.81 6.50
N ARG A 255 25.06 -7.84 6.32
CA ARG A 255 24.15 -8.52 7.25
C ARG A 255 24.59 -9.96 7.55
N ASP A 256 25.17 -10.67 6.57
CA ASP A 256 25.58 -12.06 6.69
C ASP A 256 27.05 -12.26 7.12
N PHE A 257 27.93 -11.27 6.86
CA PHE A 257 29.39 -11.43 7.01
C PHE A 257 30.06 -10.43 7.97
N ASP A 258 29.43 -9.27 8.21
CA ASP A 258 29.82 -8.27 9.23
C ASP A 258 28.56 -7.64 9.87
N PRO A 259 27.86 -8.40 10.74
CA PRO A 259 26.63 -7.92 11.36
C PRO A 259 26.83 -6.65 12.21
N GLU A 260 27.99 -6.50 12.85
CA GLU A 260 28.28 -5.32 13.67
C GLU A 260 28.51 -4.06 12.84
N GLY A 261 29.27 -4.16 11.74
CA GLY A 261 29.43 -3.05 10.80
C GLY A 261 28.12 -2.70 10.10
N TYR A 262 27.29 -3.70 9.76
CA TYR A 262 25.95 -3.49 9.23
C TYR A 262 25.06 -2.68 10.20
N LEU A 263 25.00 -3.08 11.47
CA LEU A 263 24.19 -2.39 12.48
C LEU A 263 24.68 -0.96 12.73
N ARG A 264 26.00 -0.74 12.76
CA ARG A 264 26.60 0.59 12.91
C ARG A 264 26.22 1.52 11.75
N GLN A 265 26.29 1.02 10.53
CA GLN A 265 25.91 1.76 9.33
C GLN A 265 24.40 2.04 9.29
N CYS A 266 23.57 1.08 9.70
CA CYS A 266 22.13 1.29 9.84
C CYS A 266 21.84 2.41 10.84
N CYS A 267 22.44 2.36 12.03
CA CYS A 267 22.28 3.37 13.08
C CYS A 267 22.62 4.79 12.58
N GLN A 268 23.74 4.95 11.86
CA GLN A 268 24.16 6.23 11.29
C GLN A 268 23.20 6.76 10.20
N SER A 269 22.44 5.87 9.55
CA SER A 269 21.56 6.22 8.43
C SER A 269 20.11 6.50 8.85
N ILE A 270 19.72 6.15 10.09
CA ILE A 270 18.36 6.35 10.62
C ILE A 270 17.81 7.77 10.37
N PRO A 271 18.57 8.87 10.58
CA PRO A 271 18.04 10.22 10.36
C PRO A 271 17.61 10.52 8.91
N ARG A 272 18.10 9.73 7.93
CA ARG A 272 17.75 9.87 6.51
C ARG A 272 16.77 8.80 6.05
N GLU A 273 16.90 7.59 6.58
CA GLU A 273 16.11 6.41 6.23
C GLU A 273 15.61 5.74 7.52
N TRP A 274 14.40 6.09 7.94
CA TRP A 274 13.84 5.66 9.23
C TRP A 274 13.68 4.13 9.30
N GLU A 275 13.47 3.46 8.17
CA GLU A 275 13.34 2.00 8.08
C GLU A 275 14.61 1.28 8.57
N LYS A 276 15.77 1.97 8.58
CA LYS A 276 17.03 1.40 9.09
C LYS A 276 17.04 1.20 10.60
N ALA A 277 16.07 1.74 11.33
CA ALA A 277 15.94 1.44 12.74
C ALA A 277 15.48 0.01 13.01
N PHE A 278 14.74 -0.65 12.10
CA PHE A 278 14.25 -2.01 12.32
C PHE A 278 15.33 -3.01 12.75
N PRO A 279 16.42 -3.22 11.97
CA PRO A 279 17.47 -4.16 12.35
C PRO A 279 18.24 -3.71 13.61
N VAL A 280 18.37 -2.40 13.83
CA VAL A 280 19.05 -1.83 15.01
C VAL A 280 18.25 -2.12 16.28
N MET A 281 16.96 -1.82 16.25
CA MET A 281 16.00 -2.09 17.32
C MET A 281 15.95 -3.58 17.65
N GLU A 282 15.86 -4.46 16.64
CA GLU A 282 15.86 -5.92 16.85
C GLU A 282 17.15 -6.41 17.53
N ALA A 283 18.31 -5.93 17.07
CA ALA A 283 19.59 -6.34 17.64
C ALA A 283 19.79 -5.85 19.08
N LEU A 284 19.38 -4.61 19.37
CA LEU A 284 19.45 -4.03 20.73
C LEU A 284 18.45 -4.70 21.68
N ALA A 285 17.22 -4.94 21.23
CA ALA A 285 16.21 -5.68 21.98
C ALA A 285 16.67 -7.12 22.29
N ALA A 286 17.31 -7.80 21.33
CA ALA A 286 17.88 -9.14 21.55
C ALA A 286 18.99 -9.16 22.63
N ARG A 287 19.70 -8.04 22.79
CA ARG A 287 20.70 -7.81 23.85
C ARG A 287 20.09 -7.28 25.16
N GLN A 288 18.77 -7.07 25.20
CA GLN A 288 18.04 -6.43 26.29
C GLN A 288 18.51 -4.99 26.58
N ASP A 289 19.09 -4.32 25.58
CA ASP A 289 19.47 -2.92 25.66
C ASP A 289 18.30 -2.02 25.24
N TRP A 290 17.31 -1.95 26.13
CA TRP A 290 16.03 -1.29 25.84
C TRP A 290 16.16 0.23 25.70
N GLU A 291 17.12 0.85 26.40
CA GLU A 291 17.35 2.31 26.35
C GLU A 291 17.96 2.74 25.02
N GLU A 292 18.99 2.02 24.53
CA GLU A 292 19.54 2.28 23.21
C GLU A 292 18.52 1.96 22.10
N ALA A 293 17.72 0.90 22.27
CA ALA A 293 16.67 0.54 21.31
C ALA A 293 15.60 1.64 21.19
N ASP A 294 15.17 2.22 22.31
CA ASP A 294 14.23 3.34 22.34
C ASP A 294 14.82 4.63 21.76
N THR A 295 16.12 4.86 21.95
CA THR A 295 16.84 5.98 21.33
C THR A 295 16.85 5.84 19.80
N ALA A 296 17.17 4.65 19.28
CA ALA A 296 17.15 4.38 17.85
C ALA A 296 15.73 4.54 17.26
N ALA A 297 14.71 4.07 17.96
CA ALA A 297 13.31 4.24 17.56
C ALA A 297 12.89 5.72 17.57
N THR A 298 13.32 6.50 18.56
CA THR A 298 13.07 7.94 18.63
C THR A 298 13.69 8.67 17.44
N SER A 299 14.94 8.35 17.07
CA SER A 299 15.58 8.93 15.89
C SER A 299 14.84 8.56 14.59
N ALA A 300 14.34 7.33 14.46
CA ALA A 300 13.53 6.93 13.31
C ALA A 300 12.20 7.69 13.25
N TRP A 301 11.55 7.88 14.40
CA TRP A 301 10.33 8.67 14.46
C TRP A 301 10.53 10.12 14.05
N GLN A 302 11.65 10.74 14.43
CA GLN A 302 11.97 12.09 14.01
C GLN A 302 12.18 12.17 12.49
N ALA A 303 12.88 11.17 11.92
CA ALA A 303 13.06 11.06 10.48
C ALA A 303 11.74 10.85 9.73
N LEU A 304 10.87 9.97 10.25
CA LEU A 304 9.55 9.66 9.68
C LEU A 304 8.58 10.85 9.77
N SER A 305 8.46 11.45 10.94
CA SER A 305 7.54 12.55 11.19
C SER A 305 8.04 13.87 10.62
N ARG A 306 9.35 14.00 10.38
CA ARG A 306 10.05 15.26 10.06
C ARG A 306 9.83 16.33 11.14
N THR A 307 9.69 15.90 12.38
CA THR A 307 9.47 16.75 13.55
C THR A 307 10.25 16.24 14.75
N ASP A 308 10.55 17.12 15.70
CA ASP A 308 11.09 16.76 17.00
C ASP A 308 10.00 16.34 18.01
N LEU A 309 8.77 16.14 17.53
CA LEU A 309 7.64 15.76 18.39
C LEU A 309 7.88 14.36 18.94
N VAL A 310 7.68 14.17 20.24
CA VAL A 310 7.62 12.83 20.84
C VAL A 310 6.23 12.20 20.62
N PRO A 311 6.08 10.87 20.65
CA PRO A 311 4.79 10.20 20.42
C PRO A 311 3.65 10.68 21.32
N GLU A 312 3.96 11.12 22.54
CA GLU A 312 3.03 11.65 23.54
C GLU A 312 2.61 13.11 23.25
N GLY A 313 3.33 13.79 22.35
CA GLY A 313 3.14 15.21 22.03
C GLY A 313 2.07 15.48 20.97
N GLY A 314 1.69 14.48 20.17
CA GLY A 314 0.70 14.62 19.09
C GLY A 314 0.76 13.45 18.11
N LEU A 315 -0.28 13.29 17.30
CA LEU A 315 -0.40 12.21 16.33
C LEU A 315 0.43 12.47 15.07
N LEU A 316 0.85 11.41 14.39
CA LEU A 316 1.55 11.50 13.11
C LEU A 316 0.67 12.14 12.03
N ASP A 317 1.25 13.01 11.20
CA ASP A 317 0.55 13.49 10.01
C ASP A 317 0.55 12.41 8.92
N LEU A 318 -0.64 11.90 8.58
CA LEU A 318 -0.78 10.89 7.53
C LEU A 318 -0.35 11.43 6.16
N GLN A 319 -0.32 12.76 5.96
CA GLN A 319 0.26 13.35 4.75
C GLN A 319 1.76 13.09 4.64
N CYS A 320 2.47 12.85 5.74
CA CYS A 320 3.89 12.44 5.70
C CYS A 320 4.06 11.01 5.18
N LEU A 321 2.99 10.20 5.13
CA LEU A 321 3.01 8.80 4.74
C LEU A 321 2.62 8.55 3.27
N TRP A 322 2.44 9.58 2.45
CA TRP A 322 1.98 9.43 1.05
C TRP A 322 2.88 8.55 0.15
N ARG A 323 4.14 8.31 0.55
CA ARG A 323 5.10 7.40 -0.11
C ARG A 323 5.46 6.17 0.72
N THR A 324 4.83 5.99 1.86
CA THR A 324 5.22 4.99 2.84
C THR A 324 4.04 4.08 3.12
N ASP A 325 4.30 2.77 3.06
CA ASP A 325 3.31 1.77 3.38
C ASP A 325 2.85 1.86 4.84
N GLN A 326 1.53 1.91 5.05
CA GLN A 326 0.92 2.06 6.38
C GLN A 326 1.20 0.84 7.27
N ASP A 327 1.26 -0.36 6.68
CA ASP A 327 1.55 -1.60 7.42
C ASP A 327 2.99 -1.59 7.96
N THR A 328 3.93 -1.09 7.17
CA THR A 328 5.33 -0.92 7.58
C THR A 328 5.45 0.06 8.75
N VAL A 329 4.73 1.19 8.71
CA VAL A 329 4.69 2.15 9.84
C VAL A 329 4.06 1.51 11.07
N ALA A 330 2.96 0.78 10.89
CA ALA A 330 2.30 0.08 11.99
C ALA A 330 3.19 -0.99 12.64
N ALA A 331 3.98 -1.71 11.85
CA ALA A 331 4.96 -2.69 12.31
C ALA A 331 6.07 -2.02 13.15
N PHE A 332 6.57 -0.86 12.70
CA PHE A 332 7.54 -0.06 13.45
C PHE A 332 6.99 0.39 14.80
N LEU A 333 5.79 0.99 14.81
CA LEU A 333 5.12 1.42 16.04
C LEU A 333 4.88 0.25 17.00
N GLY A 334 4.54 -0.93 16.47
CA GLY A 334 4.38 -2.15 17.27
C GLY A 334 5.66 -2.62 17.94
N ARG A 335 6.80 -2.58 17.23
CA ARG A 335 8.11 -2.93 17.82
C ARG A 335 8.55 -1.90 18.86
N TRP A 336 8.32 -0.62 18.60
CA TRP A 336 8.63 0.42 19.57
C TRP A 336 7.73 0.33 20.81
N GLU A 337 6.46 -0.05 20.66
CA GLU A 337 5.56 -0.34 21.77
C GLU A 337 6.12 -1.45 22.69
N GLU A 338 6.65 -2.52 22.10
CA GLU A 338 7.29 -3.62 22.84
C GLU A 338 8.51 -3.14 23.63
N ILE A 339 9.43 -2.41 22.98
CA ILE A 339 10.62 -1.83 23.62
C ILE A 339 10.23 -0.91 24.77
N ALA A 340 9.28 0.01 24.55
CA ALA A 340 8.79 0.91 25.59
C ALA A 340 8.16 0.16 26.77
N GLY A 341 7.59 -1.03 26.54
CA GLY A 341 7.05 -1.90 27.58
C GLY A 341 8.10 -2.44 28.57
N HIS A 342 9.37 -2.48 28.19
CA HIS A 342 10.48 -2.93 29.03
C HIS A 342 11.16 -1.81 29.82
N LEU A 343 10.84 -0.54 29.52
CA LEU A 343 11.41 0.62 30.22
C LEU A 343 10.63 0.96 31.50
N PRO A 344 11.30 1.32 32.62
CA PRO A 344 10.64 1.65 33.89
C PRO A 344 9.61 2.78 33.81
N GLU A 345 9.83 3.77 32.93
CA GLU A 345 8.94 4.92 32.72
C GLU A 345 8.22 4.88 31.36
N GLY A 346 8.32 3.77 30.63
CA GLY A 346 7.82 3.64 29.26
C GLY A 346 6.30 3.44 29.14
N HIS A 347 5.55 3.42 30.25
CA HIS A 347 4.11 3.19 30.24
C HIS A 347 3.33 4.26 29.46
N CYS A 348 3.70 5.53 29.62
CA CYS A 348 3.05 6.63 28.89
C CYS A 348 3.37 6.53 27.39
N ARG A 349 4.66 6.34 27.07
CA ARG A 349 5.14 6.15 25.70
C ARG A 349 4.45 5.00 25.00
N ARG A 350 4.38 3.84 25.66
CA ARG A 350 3.71 2.65 25.15
C ARG A 350 2.24 2.92 24.79
N ALA A 351 1.50 3.56 25.69
CA ALA A 351 0.10 3.90 25.45
C ALA A 351 -0.05 4.92 24.30
N ALA A 352 0.83 5.91 24.22
CA ALA A 352 0.85 6.86 23.11
C ALA A 352 1.16 6.15 21.77
N LEU A 353 2.11 5.23 21.73
CA LEU A 353 2.44 4.44 20.53
C LEU A 353 1.27 3.55 20.09
N GLN A 354 0.50 2.98 21.02
CA GLN A 354 -0.74 2.28 20.70
C GLN A 354 -1.77 3.21 20.04
N ALA A 355 -1.90 4.44 20.54
CA ALA A 355 -2.75 5.46 19.93
C ALA A 355 -2.26 5.86 18.53
N GLN A 356 -0.95 6.02 18.32
CA GLN A 356 -0.36 6.27 16.99
C GLN A 356 -0.67 5.13 16.03
N ARG A 357 -0.49 3.87 16.45
CA ARG A 357 -0.74 2.71 15.59
C ARG A 357 -2.22 2.60 15.21
N SER A 358 -3.13 2.86 16.15
CA SER A 358 -4.56 2.90 15.88
C SER A 358 -4.92 4.05 14.94
N TRP A 359 -4.26 5.20 15.05
CA TRP A 359 -4.47 6.33 14.15
C TRP A 359 -4.06 6.00 12.70
N VAL A 360 -2.89 5.38 12.52
CA VAL A 360 -2.38 4.99 11.20
C VAL A 360 -3.26 3.93 10.55
N THR A 361 -3.71 2.93 11.30
CA THR A 361 -4.42 1.75 10.74
C THR A 361 -5.95 1.87 10.75
N ARG A 362 -6.51 2.58 11.73
CA ARG A 362 -7.94 2.62 12.05
C ARG A 362 -8.40 4.02 12.48
N GLY A 363 -7.80 5.08 11.97
CA GLY A 363 -8.07 6.46 12.41
C GLY A 363 -9.53 6.93 12.26
N SER A 364 -10.29 6.30 11.36
CA SER A 364 -11.74 6.52 11.18
C SER A 364 -12.59 5.79 12.22
N ASP A 365 -12.08 4.77 12.90
CA ASP A 365 -12.80 4.04 13.94
C ASP A 365 -12.71 4.77 15.29
N TRP A 366 -13.72 5.59 15.57
CA TRP A 366 -13.74 6.44 16.77
C TRP A 366 -13.83 5.64 18.08
N ASP A 367 -14.41 4.44 18.06
CA ASP A 367 -14.46 3.57 19.25
C ASP A 367 -13.07 3.01 19.54
N ALA A 368 -12.38 2.51 18.51
CA ALA A 368 -11.00 2.03 18.65
C ALA A 368 -10.05 3.14 19.10
N MET A 369 -10.11 4.31 18.46
CA MET A 369 -9.30 5.47 18.82
C MET A 369 -9.54 5.93 20.26
N ARG A 370 -10.80 6.01 20.68
CA ARG A 370 -11.14 6.36 22.06
C ARG A 370 -10.60 5.32 23.05
N ALA A 371 -10.77 4.03 22.77
CA ALA A 371 -10.31 2.98 23.66
C ALA A 371 -8.80 3.09 23.95
N VAL A 372 -7.99 3.34 22.92
CA VAL A 372 -6.52 3.47 23.08
C VAL A 372 -6.09 4.81 23.66
N LEU A 373 -6.76 5.92 23.35
CA LEU A 373 -6.41 7.22 23.92
C LEU A 373 -6.61 7.24 25.44
N TRP A 374 -7.59 6.50 25.97
CA TRP A 374 -7.89 6.47 27.40
C TRP A 374 -6.94 5.57 28.20
N THR A 375 -6.12 4.75 27.54
CA THR A 375 -5.06 3.99 28.21
C THR A 375 -3.84 4.85 28.54
N VAL A 376 -3.72 6.05 27.94
CA VAL A 376 -2.60 6.98 28.20
C VAL A 376 -2.68 7.50 29.63
N PRO A 377 -1.74 7.15 30.52
CA PRO A 377 -1.84 7.44 31.95
C PRO A 377 -1.71 8.94 32.27
N ASP A 378 -0.85 9.67 31.56
CA ASP A 378 -0.69 11.12 31.73
C ASP A 378 -1.87 11.86 31.09
N SER A 379 -2.62 12.60 31.91
CA SER A 379 -3.76 13.41 31.46
C SER A 379 -3.34 14.53 30.49
N ALA A 380 -2.18 15.16 30.67
CA ALA A 380 -1.74 16.25 29.80
C ALA A 380 -1.34 15.72 28.40
N ALA A 381 -0.65 14.58 28.35
CA ALA A 381 -0.40 13.87 27.08
C ALA A 381 -1.70 13.40 26.44
N ARG A 382 -2.60 12.79 27.21
CA ARG A 382 -3.91 12.32 26.73
C ARG A 382 -4.72 13.44 26.10
N ASP A 383 -4.85 14.58 26.78
CA ASP A 383 -5.61 15.72 26.29
C ASP A 383 -5.02 16.28 25.00
N ARG A 384 -3.69 16.38 24.90
CA ARG A 384 -2.99 16.78 23.66
C ARG A 384 -3.30 15.83 22.51
N LEU A 385 -3.20 14.52 22.74
CA LEU A 385 -3.47 13.51 21.73
C LEU A 385 -4.93 13.51 21.30
N ILE A 386 -5.89 13.68 22.23
CA ILE A 386 -7.31 13.82 21.92
C ILE A 386 -7.55 15.06 21.04
N GLN A 387 -6.99 16.22 21.42
CA GLN A 387 -7.18 17.45 20.64
C GLN A 387 -6.55 17.34 19.24
N ASP A 388 -5.39 16.70 19.13
CA ASP A 388 -4.75 16.49 17.84
C ASP A 388 -5.51 15.48 16.96
N TRP A 389 -6.04 14.41 17.56
CA TRP A 389 -6.94 13.47 16.88
C TRP A 389 -8.18 14.17 16.33
N ILE A 390 -8.84 15.02 17.13
CA ILE A 390 -10.01 15.79 16.70
C ILE A 390 -9.63 16.69 15.52
N ARG A 391 -8.54 17.45 15.64
CA ARG A 391 -8.07 18.35 14.58
C ARG A 391 -7.78 17.61 13.28
N ARG A 392 -7.06 16.48 13.35
CA ARG A 392 -6.66 15.68 12.18
C ARG A 392 -7.83 14.95 11.55
N THR A 393 -8.74 14.41 12.35
CA THR A 393 -9.97 13.79 11.86
C THR A 393 -10.80 14.83 11.12
N VAL A 394 -10.98 16.02 11.69
CA VAL A 394 -11.69 17.11 11.03
C VAL A 394 -10.98 17.55 9.75
N LYS A 395 -9.64 17.64 9.72
CA LYS A 395 -8.87 17.92 8.49
C LYS A 395 -9.10 16.84 7.42
N ALA A 396 -9.12 15.55 7.79
CA ALA A 396 -9.39 14.46 6.86
C ALA A 396 -10.81 14.51 6.28
N HIS A 397 -11.80 14.95 7.07
CA HIS A 397 -13.19 15.15 6.59
C HIS A 397 -13.35 16.40 5.71
N ARG A 398 -12.37 17.33 5.74
CA ARG A 398 -12.35 18.56 4.96
C ARG A 398 -11.48 18.39 3.73
N CYS A 399 -11.99 17.72 2.70
CA CYS A 399 -11.23 17.70 1.45
C CYS A 399 -11.02 19.10 0.84
N TRP A 400 -11.80 20.17 1.17
CA TRP A 400 -11.67 21.49 0.49
C TRP A 400 -12.20 22.74 1.25
N ALA A 401 -11.92 22.95 2.55
CA ALA A 401 -12.19 24.24 3.21
C ALA A 401 -11.34 24.52 4.48
N ASP A 402 -10.79 25.74 4.59
CA ASP A 402 -9.85 26.20 5.64
C ASP A 402 -10.50 26.65 6.97
N GLU A 403 -11.79 26.37 7.22
CA GLU A 403 -12.44 26.93 8.43
C GLU A 403 -12.43 25.96 9.63
N PRO A 404 -11.83 26.31 10.78
CA PRO A 404 -11.62 25.46 11.95
C PRO A 404 -12.89 24.92 12.66
N GLU A 405 -14.09 25.34 12.31
CA GLU A 405 -15.32 24.99 13.02
C GLU A 405 -16.25 24.11 12.18
N HIS A 406 -16.01 22.79 12.21
CA HIS A 406 -16.92 21.80 11.62
C HIS A 406 -17.64 21.07 12.75
N TRP A 407 -18.96 20.87 12.65
CA TRP A 407 -19.75 20.24 13.71
C TRP A 407 -19.23 18.84 14.12
N VAL A 408 -18.56 18.14 13.21
CA VAL A 408 -17.85 16.87 13.48
C VAL A 408 -16.84 17.02 14.61
N GLY A 409 -16.14 18.16 14.69
CA GLY A 409 -15.23 18.46 15.79
C GLY A 409 -15.95 18.59 17.13
N TRP A 410 -17.08 19.29 17.19
CA TRP A 410 -17.89 19.38 18.42
C TRP A 410 -18.44 18.03 18.85
N LEU A 411 -18.87 17.23 17.89
CA LEU A 411 -19.33 15.88 18.15
C LEU A 411 -18.20 15.00 18.69
N LEU A 412 -17.01 15.07 18.09
CA LEU A 412 -15.86 14.34 18.58
C LEU A 412 -15.46 14.78 19.98
N GLN A 413 -15.57 16.07 20.33
CA GLN A 413 -15.33 16.54 21.70
C GLN A 413 -16.32 15.96 22.72
N VAL A 414 -17.58 15.78 22.34
CA VAL A 414 -18.56 15.08 23.18
C VAL A 414 -18.24 13.59 23.25
N TRP A 415 -17.90 12.98 22.11
CA TRP A 415 -17.58 11.56 22.01
C TRP A 415 -16.33 11.20 22.82
N SER A 416 -15.37 12.12 22.85
CA SER A 416 -14.13 12.08 23.61
C SER A 416 -14.31 12.53 25.06
N GLU A 417 -15.54 12.69 25.56
CA GLU A 417 -15.87 13.13 26.93
C GLU A 417 -15.24 14.45 27.38
N ALA A 418 -14.69 15.24 26.45
CA ALA A 418 -14.16 16.56 26.74
C ALA A 418 -15.29 17.56 27.02
N GLN A 419 -16.50 17.25 26.53
CA GLN A 419 -17.70 18.05 26.73
C GLN A 419 -18.92 17.15 27.02
N PRO A 420 -19.91 17.63 27.80
CA PRO A 420 -21.13 16.87 28.06
C PRO A 420 -22.02 16.80 26.80
N GLY A 421 -22.84 15.74 26.70
CA GLY A 421 -23.75 15.54 25.55
C GLY A 421 -24.64 16.75 25.24
N SER A 422 -25.13 17.43 26.27
CA SER A 422 -25.99 18.62 26.15
C SER A 422 -25.31 19.84 25.51
N TRP A 423 -23.98 19.86 25.43
CA TRP A 423 -23.22 20.96 24.82
C TRP A 423 -23.36 21.00 23.30
N PHE A 424 -23.38 19.83 22.65
CA PHE A 424 -23.42 19.74 21.18
C PHE A 424 -24.66 20.42 20.57
N PRO A 425 -25.91 20.18 21.04
CA PRO A 425 -27.07 20.90 20.53
C PRO A 425 -26.99 22.43 20.71
N GLY A 426 -26.35 22.91 21.79
CA GLY A 426 -26.13 24.33 22.01
C GLY A 426 -25.22 24.94 20.94
N MET A 427 -24.13 24.27 20.61
CA MET A 427 -23.19 24.70 19.56
C MET A 427 -23.84 24.72 18.18
N ILE A 428 -24.60 23.67 17.83
CA ILE A 428 -25.33 23.64 16.56
C ILE A 428 -26.33 24.79 16.46
N ARG A 429 -27.14 25.04 17.50
CA ARG A 429 -28.09 26.18 17.47
C ARG A 429 -27.38 27.51 17.30
N GLY A 430 -26.26 27.71 18.01
CA GLY A 430 -25.40 28.89 17.83
C GLY A 430 -24.95 29.04 16.38
N TRP A 431 -24.40 27.99 15.78
CA TRP A 431 -23.98 27.97 14.38
C TRP A 431 -25.12 28.24 13.40
N LEU A 432 -26.28 27.61 13.58
CA LEU A 432 -27.44 27.84 12.72
C LEU A 432 -27.94 29.28 12.78
N THR A 433 -27.65 30.04 13.85
CA THR A 433 -28.02 31.46 13.94
C THR A 433 -27.03 32.41 13.25
N THR A 434 -25.81 31.97 12.95
CA THR A 434 -24.79 32.83 12.28
C THR A 434 -24.84 32.76 10.76
N LEU A 435 -25.47 31.72 10.20
CA LEU A 435 -25.57 31.49 8.76
C LEU A 435 -26.63 32.34 8.02
N PRO A 436 -27.81 32.63 8.60
CA PRO A 436 -28.85 33.40 7.92
C PRO A 436 -28.38 34.83 7.61
N GLY A 437 -28.60 35.29 6.38
CA GLY A 437 -28.25 36.64 5.92
C GLY A 437 -26.92 36.76 5.17
N ASP A 438 -26.03 35.76 5.28
CA ASP A 438 -24.83 35.66 4.46
C ASP A 438 -24.96 34.48 3.48
N ARG A 439 -25.06 34.82 2.18
CA ARG A 439 -25.16 33.82 1.11
C ARG A 439 -23.90 32.96 1.00
N GLN A 440 -22.73 33.56 1.15
CA GLN A 440 -21.46 32.84 1.01
C GLN A 440 -21.29 31.84 2.15
N ALA A 441 -21.54 32.27 3.40
CA ALA A 441 -21.50 31.38 4.56
C ALA A 441 -22.54 30.26 4.44
N SER A 442 -23.78 30.57 4.04
CA SER A 442 -24.83 29.57 3.82
C SER A 442 -24.45 28.54 2.75
N MET A 443 -23.86 28.98 1.63
CA MET A 443 -23.38 28.09 0.57
C MET A 443 -22.24 27.18 1.05
N ALA A 444 -21.28 27.73 1.79
CA ALA A 444 -20.17 26.96 2.37
C ALA A 444 -20.66 25.91 3.39
N ALA A 445 -21.66 26.25 4.19
CA ALA A 445 -22.26 25.35 5.17
C ALA A 445 -23.15 24.25 4.57
N ARG A 446 -23.51 24.32 3.28
CA ARG A 446 -24.47 23.41 2.63
C ARG A 446 -24.06 21.94 2.75
N SER A 447 -22.81 21.59 2.44
CA SER A 447 -22.32 20.20 2.53
C SER A 447 -22.31 19.67 3.98
N PRO A 448 -21.68 20.36 4.96
CA PRO A 448 -21.71 19.89 6.34
C PRO A 448 -23.13 19.81 6.91
N LEU A 449 -24.02 20.76 6.58
CA LEU A 449 -25.41 20.71 7.01
C LEU A 449 -26.20 19.58 6.36
N SER A 450 -25.89 19.22 5.11
CA SER A 450 -26.52 18.10 4.42
C SER A 450 -26.26 16.79 5.16
N LEU A 451 -24.99 16.53 5.50
CA LEU A 451 -24.59 15.38 6.31
C LEU A 451 -25.28 15.42 7.68
N LEU A 452 -25.26 16.58 8.33
CA LEU A 452 -25.84 16.74 9.65
C LEU A 452 -27.36 16.42 9.63
N THR A 453 -28.04 16.87 8.58
CA THR A 453 -29.49 16.70 8.41
C THR A 453 -29.86 15.25 8.13
N LEU A 454 -29.08 14.56 7.28
CA LEU A 454 -29.25 13.14 7.01
C LEU A 454 -29.11 12.29 8.28
N ASP A 455 -28.13 12.63 9.12
CA ASP A 455 -27.86 11.89 10.35
C ASP A 455 -28.91 12.18 11.45
N VAL A 456 -29.49 13.40 11.54
CA VAL A 456 -30.47 13.75 12.59
C VAL A 456 -31.84 13.20 12.20
N LEU A 457 -32.31 13.53 10.99
CA LEU A 457 -33.67 13.20 10.54
C LEU A 457 -33.75 11.75 10.07
N GLY A 458 -32.64 11.17 9.61
CA GLY A 458 -32.55 9.75 9.27
C GLY A 458 -33.20 9.38 7.93
N GLU A 459 -32.98 8.14 7.51
CA GLU A 459 -33.34 7.61 6.19
C GLU A 459 -34.85 7.34 6.00
N ARG A 460 -35.65 7.40 7.07
CA ARG A 460 -37.12 7.20 7.00
C ARG A 460 -37.90 8.49 7.06
N GLU A 461 -37.61 9.35 8.03
CA GLU A 461 -38.37 10.58 8.24
C GLU A 461 -38.14 11.60 7.10
N LEU A 462 -36.90 11.69 6.60
CA LEU A 462 -36.55 12.69 5.59
C LEU A 462 -37.23 12.42 4.23
N PRO A 463 -37.21 11.21 3.64
CA PRO A 463 -37.93 10.94 2.39
C PRO A 463 -39.45 11.06 2.53
N GLU A 464 -40.01 10.75 3.69
CA GLU A 464 -41.45 10.84 3.94
C GLU A 464 -41.93 12.29 4.05
N ARG A 465 -41.18 13.16 4.77
CA ARG A 465 -41.56 14.56 4.99
C ARG A 465 -41.08 15.49 3.87
N PHE A 466 -39.90 15.24 3.31
CA PHE A 466 -39.20 16.13 2.38
C PHE A 466 -38.46 15.34 1.28
N PRO A 467 -39.19 14.68 0.36
CA PRO A 467 -38.60 13.82 -0.67
C PRO A 467 -37.59 14.53 -1.58
N LYS A 468 -37.82 15.81 -1.93
CA LYS A 468 -36.88 16.55 -2.79
C LYS A 468 -35.60 16.91 -2.03
N LEU A 469 -35.71 17.38 -0.79
CA LEU A 469 -34.57 17.61 0.09
C LEU A 469 -33.78 16.31 0.26
N SER A 470 -34.44 15.20 0.59
CA SER A 470 -33.80 13.91 0.81
C SER A 470 -32.95 13.47 -0.40
N ALA A 471 -33.50 13.52 -1.60
CA ALA A 471 -32.78 13.16 -2.83
C ALA A 471 -31.56 14.07 -3.09
N ALA A 472 -31.71 15.37 -2.85
CA ALA A 472 -30.61 16.33 -2.98
C ALA A 472 -29.49 16.05 -1.96
N LEU A 473 -29.83 15.82 -0.70
CA LEU A 473 -28.84 15.54 0.35
C LEU A 473 -28.11 14.21 0.10
N GLN A 474 -28.81 13.18 -0.37
CA GLN A 474 -28.21 11.89 -0.73
C GLN A 474 -27.20 12.03 -1.88
N THR A 475 -27.45 12.92 -2.83
CA THR A 475 -26.51 13.19 -3.94
C THR A 475 -25.21 13.82 -3.42
N VAL A 476 -25.30 14.72 -2.43
CA VAL A 476 -24.14 15.31 -1.74
C VAL A 476 -23.34 14.28 -0.94
N SER A 477 -23.97 13.13 -0.62
CA SER A 477 -23.44 12.13 0.29
C SER A 477 -22.95 10.85 -0.40
N GLN A 478 -23.11 10.75 -1.72
CA GLN A 478 -22.57 9.65 -2.54
C GLN A 478 -21.05 9.56 -2.36
N GLY A 479 -20.57 8.43 -1.82
CA GLY A 479 -19.17 8.18 -1.49
C GLY A 479 -18.79 8.34 0.00
N ARG A 480 -19.67 8.88 0.86
CA ARG A 480 -19.40 9.11 2.30
C ARG A 480 -20.09 8.09 3.23
N SER A 481 -20.32 6.88 2.75
CA SER A 481 -21.23 5.90 3.40
C SER A 481 -20.75 5.41 4.78
N GLU A 482 -19.45 5.23 5.00
CA GLU A 482 -18.89 4.81 6.28
C GLU A 482 -18.87 5.96 7.31
N GLU A 483 -18.57 7.18 6.87
CA GLU A 483 -18.58 8.38 7.71
C GLU A 483 -19.96 8.62 8.33
N HIS A 484 -21.04 8.43 7.55
CA HIS A 484 -22.41 8.51 8.07
C HIS A 484 -22.71 7.47 9.15
N GLN A 485 -22.08 6.30 9.13
CA GLN A 485 -22.36 5.27 10.13
C GLN A 485 -21.66 5.55 11.45
N ILE A 486 -20.48 6.15 11.39
CA ILE A 486 -19.67 6.51 12.55
C ILE A 486 -20.27 7.75 13.24
N SER A 487 -20.62 8.79 12.48
CA SER A 487 -21.34 9.96 13.00
C SER A 487 -22.66 9.54 13.64
N ARG A 488 -23.52 8.75 12.97
CA ARG A 488 -24.81 8.30 13.51
C ARG A 488 -24.70 7.60 14.87
N ARG A 489 -23.68 6.75 15.09
CA ARG A 489 -23.42 6.12 16.39
C ARG A 489 -23.03 7.14 17.46
N ALA A 490 -22.24 8.14 17.08
CA ALA A 490 -21.83 9.21 17.98
C ALA A 490 -22.97 10.09 18.47
N TRP A 491 -23.96 10.31 17.61
CA TRP A 491 -25.04 11.25 17.85
C TRP A 491 -26.11 10.75 18.82
N GLN A 492 -26.29 9.43 18.88
CA GLN A 492 -27.19 8.80 19.85
C GLN A 492 -26.82 9.15 21.30
N ARG A 493 -25.58 9.61 21.55
CA ARG A 493 -25.09 10.00 22.88
C ARG A 493 -25.20 11.50 23.19
N THR A 494 -25.63 12.34 22.24
CA THR A 494 -25.53 13.82 22.36
C THR A 494 -26.87 14.55 22.50
N GLY A 495 -28.00 13.83 22.49
CA GLY A 495 -29.32 14.47 22.51
C GLY A 495 -29.62 15.29 21.23
N ALA A 496 -28.93 14.98 20.14
CA ALA A 496 -29.08 15.62 18.82
C ALA A 496 -30.51 15.52 18.27
N GLU A 497 -31.35 14.60 18.76
CA GLU A 497 -32.77 14.53 18.41
C GLU A 497 -33.50 15.85 18.68
N SER A 498 -33.07 16.62 19.69
CA SER A 498 -33.61 17.95 19.98
C SER A 498 -33.35 19.00 18.88
N LEU A 499 -32.50 18.69 17.88
CA LEU A 499 -32.19 19.56 16.75
C LEU A 499 -33.11 19.34 15.55
N ARG A 500 -33.96 18.30 15.54
CA ARG A 500 -34.82 17.95 14.38
C ARG A 500 -35.59 19.16 13.84
N GLU A 501 -36.36 19.81 14.72
CA GLU A 501 -37.18 20.96 14.33
C GLU A 501 -36.35 22.24 14.09
N ASP A 502 -35.18 22.36 14.71
CA ASP A 502 -34.26 23.49 14.46
C ASP A 502 -33.64 23.39 13.06
N LEU A 503 -33.25 22.19 12.61
CA LEU A 503 -32.71 21.95 11.27
C LEU A 503 -33.77 22.15 10.20
N VAL A 504 -34.99 21.63 10.41
CA VAL A 504 -36.10 21.85 9.46
C VAL A 504 -36.43 23.34 9.34
N ARG A 505 -36.48 24.07 10.47
CA ARG A 505 -36.69 25.52 10.49
C ARG A 505 -35.60 26.25 9.71
N PHE A 506 -34.34 25.93 10.00
CA PHE A 506 -33.19 26.52 9.31
C PHE A 506 -33.27 26.32 7.80
N TRP A 507 -33.53 25.08 7.33
CA TRP A 507 -33.63 24.83 5.90
C TRP A 507 -34.77 25.64 5.25
N ARG A 508 -35.94 25.76 5.89
CA ARG A 508 -37.03 26.59 5.37
C ARG A 508 -36.66 28.06 5.23
N GLU A 509 -35.88 28.59 6.15
CA GLU A 509 -35.47 29.99 6.15
C GLU A 509 -34.32 30.26 5.18
N ALA A 510 -33.33 29.37 5.11
CA ALA A 510 -32.08 29.61 4.39
C ALA A 510 -32.02 29.01 2.97
N VAL A 511 -32.87 28.03 2.62
CA VAL A 511 -32.74 27.27 1.35
C VAL A 511 -32.67 28.15 0.11
N CYS A 512 -33.44 29.24 0.05
CA CYS A 512 -33.43 30.15 -1.10
C CYS A 512 -32.10 30.88 -1.28
N HIS A 513 -31.32 31.07 -0.21
CA HIS A 513 -29.97 31.61 -0.27
C HIS A 513 -28.95 30.54 -0.68
N MET A 514 -29.26 29.26 -0.47
CA MET A 514 -28.42 28.11 -0.81
C MET A 514 -28.62 27.58 -2.24
N VAL A 515 -29.54 28.18 -3.00
CA VAL A 515 -29.67 27.89 -4.43
C VAL A 515 -28.48 28.52 -5.17
N PRO A 516 -27.71 27.77 -5.97
CA PRO A 516 -26.59 28.33 -6.75
C PRO A 516 -27.06 29.44 -7.73
N GLU A 517 -26.22 30.44 -8.00
CA GLU A 517 -26.56 31.52 -8.93
C GLU A 517 -26.34 31.10 -10.40
N PRO A 518 -27.23 31.43 -11.37
CA PRO A 518 -27.09 30.99 -12.76
C PRO A 518 -26.06 31.77 -13.60
N SER A 519 -25.41 32.79 -13.04
CA SER A 519 -24.71 33.83 -13.80
C SER A 519 -23.42 33.38 -14.51
N ARG A 520 -22.68 32.38 -13.98
CA ARG A 520 -21.37 31.94 -14.50
C ARG A 520 -21.22 30.42 -14.41
N ILE A 521 -21.77 29.70 -15.38
CA ILE A 521 -21.72 28.23 -15.41
C ILE A 521 -21.02 27.73 -16.68
N PRO A 522 -19.99 26.88 -16.55
CA PRO A 522 -19.41 26.16 -17.69
C PRO A 522 -20.46 25.30 -18.40
N ASN A 523 -20.46 25.31 -19.74
CA ASN A 523 -21.31 24.45 -20.57
C ASN A 523 -22.83 24.60 -20.39
N ALA A 524 -23.30 25.64 -19.68
CA ALA A 524 -24.73 25.91 -19.48
C ALA A 524 -25.51 24.71 -18.89
N CYS A 525 -24.88 23.95 -17.98
CA CYS A 525 -25.48 22.84 -17.22
C CYS A 525 -26.08 23.35 -15.90
N TYR A 526 -27.40 23.38 -15.76
CA TYR A 526 -28.09 23.97 -14.59
C TYR A 526 -28.69 22.89 -13.67
N GLY A 527 -28.24 21.63 -13.78
CA GLY A 527 -28.93 20.50 -13.18
C GLY A 527 -28.99 20.62 -11.65
N GLU A 528 -27.87 21.07 -11.06
CA GLU A 528 -27.79 21.39 -9.64
C GLU A 528 -28.74 22.53 -9.25
N HIS A 529 -28.84 23.60 -10.06
CA HIS A 529 -29.76 24.72 -9.83
C HIS A 529 -31.20 24.23 -9.82
N ALA A 530 -31.60 23.41 -10.79
CA ALA A 530 -32.94 22.88 -10.88
C ALA A 530 -33.28 21.99 -9.68
N VAL A 531 -32.35 21.14 -9.23
CA VAL A 531 -32.51 20.32 -8.02
C VAL A 531 -32.72 21.21 -6.79
N TRP A 532 -31.85 22.20 -6.56
CA TRP A 532 -31.97 23.05 -5.38
C TRP A 532 -33.16 24.01 -5.44
N VAL A 533 -33.64 24.42 -6.62
CA VAL A 533 -34.92 25.11 -6.77
C VAL A 533 -36.09 24.20 -6.41
N ALA A 534 -36.03 22.90 -6.71
CA ALA A 534 -37.04 21.92 -6.29
C ALA A 534 -37.09 21.77 -4.78
N VAL A 535 -35.92 21.69 -4.14
CA VAL A 535 -35.79 21.68 -2.67
C VAL A 535 -36.36 22.97 -2.08
N ALA A 536 -36.01 24.13 -2.65
CA ALA A 536 -36.52 25.42 -2.17
C ALA A 536 -38.05 25.51 -2.32
N MET A 537 -38.62 25.02 -3.41
CA MET A 537 -40.06 25.00 -3.64
C MET A 537 -40.80 24.07 -2.67
N GLU A 538 -40.20 22.93 -2.30
CA GLU A 538 -40.75 22.02 -1.28
C GLU A 538 -40.77 22.67 0.12
N LEU A 539 -39.70 23.38 0.48
CA LEU A 539 -39.50 23.88 1.84
C LEU A 539 -40.07 25.30 2.07
N ASN A 540 -39.97 26.17 1.06
CA ASN A 540 -40.43 27.56 1.13
C ASN A 540 -40.96 28.05 -0.24
N PRO A 541 -42.19 27.64 -0.63
CA PRO A 541 -42.78 28.05 -1.90
C PRO A 541 -42.88 29.58 -2.09
N PRO A 542 -43.30 30.39 -1.08
CA PRO A 542 -43.40 31.83 -1.26
C PRO A 542 -42.07 32.51 -1.60
N ALA A 543 -40.99 32.22 -0.86
CA ALA A 543 -39.68 32.81 -1.13
C ALA A 543 -39.10 32.33 -2.46
N THR A 544 -39.34 31.06 -2.81
CA THR A 544 -38.89 30.50 -4.10
C THR A 544 -39.57 31.17 -5.29
N ARG A 545 -40.86 31.52 -5.19
CA ARG A 545 -41.55 32.29 -6.26
C ARG A 545 -40.95 33.67 -6.46
N VAL A 546 -40.51 34.34 -5.39
CA VAL A 546 -39.80 35.62 -5.47
C VAL A 546 -38.45 35.43 -6.18
N LEU A 547 -37.68 34.40 -5.81
CA LEU A 547 -36.42 34.04 -6.47
C LEU A 547 -36.61 33.78 -7.97
N LEU A 548 -37.61 32.97 -8.34
CA LEU A 548 -37.91 32.65 -9.73
C LEU A 548 -38.37 33.87 -10.52
N THR A 549 -39.13 34.78 -9.92
CA THR A 549 -39.54 36.04 -10.57
C THR A 549 -38.31 36.90 -10.88
N ARG A 550 -37.39 37.03 -9.93
CA ARG A 550 -36.11 37.73 -10.14
C ARG A 550 -35.29 37.08 -11.25
N TRP A 551 -35.11 35.76 -11.19
CA TRP A 551 -34.40 35.02 -12.24
C TRP A 551 -35.07 35.13 -13.61
N ARG A 552 -36.39 35.24 -13.69
CA ARG A 552 -37.09 35.44 -14.97
C ARG A 552 -36.76 36.79 -15.60
N ALA A 553 -36.59 37.83 -14.77
CA ALA A 553 -36.14 39.15 -15.22
C ALA A 553 -34.65 39.16 -15.62
N GLU A 554 -33.78 38.55 -14.81
CA GLU A 554 -32.31 38.61 -15.01
C GLU A 554 -31.79 37.57 -16.02
N HIS A 555 -32.38 36.38 -16.04
CA HIS A 555 -31.91 35.19 -16.76
C HIS A 555 -32.94 34.62 -17.75
N GLY A 556 -33.96 35.40 -18.14
CA GLY A 556 -35.06 34.94 -19.01
C GLY A 556 -34.64 34.35 -20.36
N ARG A 557 -33.44 34.68 -20.86
CA ARG A 557 -32.89 34.15 -22.13
C ARG A 557 -32.17 32.80 -21.99
N ARG A 558 -31.89 32.32 -20.77
CA ARG A 558 -31.18 31.05 -20.51
C ARG A 558 -32.12 29.85 -20.65
N ARG A 559 -32.43 29.44 -21.89
CA ARG A 559 -33.41 28.37 -22.17
C ARG A 559 -33.14 27.04 -21.45
N ASN A 560 -31.87 26.64 -21.32
CA ASN A 560 -31.50 25.38 -20.65
C ASN A 560 -31.85 25.40 -19.14
N LEU A 561 -31.63 26.53 -18.45
CA LEU A 561 -32.02 26.71 -17.05
C LEU A 561 -33.52 26.44 -16.86
N TRP A 562 -34.36 27.08 -17.68
CA TRP A 562 -35.81 26.94 -17.58
C TRP A 562 -36.29 25.54 -17.97
N LYS A 563 -35.67 24.91 -18.97
CA LYS A 563 -35.96 23.52 -19.35
C LYS A 563 -35.69 22.56 -18.20
N GLU A 564 -34.59 22.74 -17.48
CA GLU A 564 -34.23 21.88 -16.35
C GLU A 564 -35.10 22.13 -15.12
N ILE A 565 -35.46 23.39 -14.82
CA ILE A 565 -36.46 23.72 -13.78
C ILE A 565 -37.83 23.10 -14.12
N GLN A 566 -38.25 23.14 -15.39
CA GLN A 566 -39.50 22.53 -15.84
C GLN A 566 -39.46 21.00 -15.70
N ALA A 567 -38.33 20.36 -15.99
CA ALA A 567 -38.13 18.92 -15.80
C ALA A 567 -38.29 18.49 -14.33
N GLN A 568 -38.11 19.41 -13.37
CA GLN A 568 -38.38 19.18 -11.94
C GLN A 568 -39.85 19.43 -11.54
N GLY A 569 -40.70 19.90 -12.45
CA GLY A 569 -42.15 20.12 -12.24
C GLY A 569 -42.53 21.47 -11.63
N ILE A 570 -41.69 22.51 -11.77
CA ILE A 570 -41.81 23.77 -11.01
C ILE A 570 -42.22 24.97 -11.88
N ALA A 571 -42.06 24.86 -13.21
CA ALA A 571 -42.24 25.96 -14.16
C ALA A 571 -43.43 25.78 -15.10
#